data_AF-A0A956DMN9-F1
#
_entry.id   AF-A0A956DMN9-F1
#
_cell.length_a   1.000
_cell.length_b   1.000
_cell.length_c   1.000
_cell.angle_alpha   90.00
_cell.angle_beta   90.00
_cell.angle_gamma   90.00
#
_symmetry.space_group_name_H-M   'P 1'
#
loop_
_entity.id
_entity.type
_entity.pdbx_description
1 polymer ?
#
loop_
_entity_poly.entity_id
_entity_poly.type
_entity_poly.pdbx_seq_one_letter_code
_entity_poly.pdbx_strand_id
1 'polypeptide(L)'
;MWPRTLLLATTYLLTAAACGSTVVDEDPSIPDDEPYPEPAVSWEIVGFPCLTTLEDDPDFRSFSAGERTLEHGSPGCMGGVCLVDGFQGRATCPEGQAEGEGHCKTLSGEVIEEAVCGQCTGYRTASRMYCSCRCDSLDPDEPTCACPDDFECKPVVTFGPDKGGYCVRKHALDAYSECGSVPGYWDPACAGLPGSPP
;
A
#
# COMPACT_ATOMS: atom_id res chain seq x y z
N MET A 1 49.97 -6.29 36.34
CA MET A 1 50.29 -5.94 34.94
C MET A 1 48.98 -5.63 34.24
N TRP A 2 48.69 -4.35 34.00
CA TRP A 2 47.46 -3.87 33.34
C TRP A 2 47.84 -3.29 31.97
N PRO A 3 47.10 -3.57 30.88
CA PRO A 3 47.35 -2.91 29.61
C PRO A 3 46.68 -1.53 29.60
N ARG A 4 47.44 -0.53 29.15
CA ARG A 4 46.97 0.82 28.87
C ARG A 4 46.34 0.84 27.49
N THR A 5 45.03 1.06 27.41
CA THR A 5 44.32 1.28 26.15
C THR A 5 44.48 2.74 25.74
N LEU A 6 45.07 2.95 24.56
CA LEU A 6 45.26 4.24 23.91
C LEU A 6 43.91 4.70 23.33
N LEU A 7 43.40 5.87 23.75
CA LEU A 7 42.29 6.55 23.07
C LEU A 7 42.85 7.34 21.88
N LEU A 8 42.43 6.99 20.66
CA LEU A 8 42.59 7.81 19.47
C LEU A 8 41.36 8.71 19.33
N ALA A 9 41.56 10.01 19.54
CA ALA A 9 40.56 11.03 19.30
C ALA A 9 40.49 11.33 17.79
N THR A 10 39.41 10.91 17.14
CA THR A 10 39.16 11.18 15.72
C THR A 10 38.38 12.49 15.60
N THR A 11 39.05 13.53 15.11
CA THR A 11 38.47 14.84 14.85
C THR A 11 37.66 14.80 13.54
N TYR A 12 36.33 14.90 13.61
CA TYR A 12 35.47 15.05 12.44
C TYR A 12 35.40 16.52 12.02
N LEU A 13 35.80 16.80 10.77
CA LEU A 13 35.58 18.09 10.10
C LEU A 13 34.12 18.16 9.61
N LEU A 14 33.34 19.08 10.17
CA LEU A 14 32.03 19.46 9.64
C LEU A 14 32.22 20.44 8.46
N THR A 15 31.94 19.99 7.25
CA THR A 15 31.70 20.87 6.10
C THR A 15 30.24 21.28 6.07
N ALA A 16 29.98 22.55 6.40
CA ALA A 16 28.67 23.18 6.23
C ALA A 16 28.38 23.42 4.75
N ALA A 17 27.42 22.70 4.18
CA ALA A 17 26.87 23.01 2.86
C ALA A 17 25.87 24.16 2.99
N ALA A 18 26.18 25.30 2.39
CA ALA A 18 25.28 26.45 2.30
C ALA A 18 24.22 26.16 1.22
N CYS A 19 22.98 25.89 1.63
CA CYS A 19 21.84 25.86 0.73
C CYS A 19 21.51 27.30 0.31
N GLY A 20 21.77 27.64 -0.96
CA GLY A 20 21.32 28.89 -1.56
C GLY A 20 19.82 28.83 -1.82
N SER A 21 19.05 29.59 -1.05
CA SER A 21 17.64 29.83 -1.33
C SER A 21 17.51 30.75 -2.53
N THR A 22 17.18 30.21 -3.70
CA THR A 22 16.67 31.02 -4.81
C THR A 22 15.25 31.43 -4.45
N VAL A 23 15.07 32.70 -4.10
CA VAL A 23 13.76 33.36 -4.10
C VAL A 23 13.21 33.25 -5.52
N VAL A 24 12.10 32.53 -5.66
CA VAL A 24 11.34 32.46 -6.90
C VAL A 24 10.55 33.76 -6.95
N ASP A 25 10.89 34.66 -7.88
CA ASP A 25 10.08 35.85 -8.14
C ASP A 25 8.68 35.39 -8.56
N GLU A 26 7.68 35.72 -7.75
CA GLU A 26 6.26 35.44 -8.01
C GLU A 26 5.85 36.24 -9.25
N ASP A 27 5.51 35.54 -10.34
CA ASP A 27 5.01 36.16 -11.58
C ASP A 27 3.61 36.76 -11.33
N PRO A 28 3.46 38.09 -11.31
CA PRO A 28 2.20 38.76 -10.96
C PRO A 28 1.16 38.73 -12.10
N SER A 29 1.38 37.90 -13.13
CA SER A 29 0.48 37.79 -14.28
C SER A 29 -0.46 36.58 -14.24
N ILE A 30 -0.40 35.74 -13.21
CA ILE A 30 -1.38 34.67 -13.02
C ILE A 30 -2.63 35.27 -12.35
N PRO A 31 -3.79 35.35 -13.02
CA PRO A 31 -5.01 35.85 -12.41
C PRO A 31 -5.44 34.92 -11.26
N ASP A 32 -5.54 35.47 -10.05
CA ASP A 32 -5.92 34.77 -8.81
C ASP A 32 -7.36 34.19 -8.80
N ASP A 33 -8.12 34.37 -9.88
CA ASP A 33 -9.55 34.07 -9.95
C ASP A 33 -9.92 32.92 -10.92
N GLU A 34 -8.97 32.24 -11.55
CA GLU A 34 -9.33 30.96 -12.20
C GLU A 34 -9.41 29.87 -11.12
N PRO A 35 -10.61 29.30 -10.86
CA PRO A 35 -10.71 28.16 -9.98
C PRO A 35 -9.82 27.06 -10.55
N TYR A 36 -8.77 26.69 -9.81
CA TYR A 36 -7.97 25.51 -10.13
C TYR A 36 -8.96 24.39 -10.43
N PRO A 37 -8.95 23.79 -11.63
CA PRO A 37 -9.86 22.70 -11.91
C PRO A 37 -9.58 21.66 -10.85
N GLU A 38 -10.56 21.41 -9.98
CA GLU A 38 -10.46 20.33 -9.02
C GLU A 38 -10.08 19.09 -9.82
N PRO A 39 -9.02 18.37 -9.43
CA PRO A 39 -8.54 17.25 -10.22
C PRO A 39 -9.72 16.30 -10.37
N ALA A 40 -10.31 16.28 -11.56
CA ALA A 40 -11.41 15.40 -11.87
C ALA A 40 -10.89 14.00 -11.54
N VAL A 41 -11.59 13.30 -10.64
CA VAL A 41 -11.22 11.96 -10.19
C VAL A 41 -11.14 11.10 -11.45
N SER A 42 -9.93 10.93 -12.00
CA SER A 42 -9.81 10.36 -13.34
C SER A 42 -9.93 8.86 -13.19
N TRP A 43 -10.97 8.30 -13.79
CA TRP A 43 -11.16 6.84 -13.87
C TRP A 43 -9.96 6.15 -14.55
N GLU A 44 -9.09 6.91 -15.21
CA GLU A 44 -7.85 6.43 -15.85
C GLU A 44 -6.90 5.75 -14.87
N ILE A 45 -6.88 6.14 -13.59
CA ILE A 45 -6.01 5.50 -12.59
C ILE A 45 -6.62 4.21 -12.00
N VAL A 46 -7.90 3.93 -12.24
CA VAL A 46 -8.54 2.73 -11.66
C VAL A 46 -7.87 1.48 -12.20
N GLY A 47 -7.42 0.62 -11.29
CA GLY A 47 -6.72 -0.60 -11.59
C GLY A 47 -5.20 -0.49 -11.68
N PHE A 48 -4.62 0.71 -11.55
CA PHE A 48 -3.18 0.86 -11.40
C PHE A 48 -2.72 0.22 -10.09
N PRO A 49 -1.58 -0.49 -10.07
CA PRO A 49 -1.07 -1.10 -8.85
C PRO A 49 -0.75 -0.01 -7.82
N CYS A 50 -1.09 -0.26 -6.56
CA CYS A 50 -0.72 0.62 -5.46
C CYS A 50 -0.14 -0.20 -4.31
N LEU A 51 0.58 0.49 -3.44
CA LEU A 51 1.06 -0.03 -2.17
C LEU A 51 0.47 0.83 -1.07
N THR A 52 0.11 0.18 0.03
CA THR A 52 -0.37 0.87 1.23
C THR A 52 0.80 1.32 2.09
N THR A 53 0.64 2.42 2.81
CA THR A 53 1.58 2.88 3.85
C THR A 53 1.83 1.84 4.94
N LEU A 54 0.88 0.93 5.20
CA LEU A 54 1.07 -0.22 6.09
C LEU A 54 2.26 -1.11 5.70
N GLU A 55 2.64 -1.17 4.41
CA GLU A 55 3.80 -1.95 3.97
C GLU A 55 5.13 -1.34 4.46
N ASP A 56 5.11 -0.09 4.92
CA ASP A 56 6.27 0.58 5.52
C ASP A 56 6.34 0.44 7.05
N ASP A 57 5.31 -0.11 7.70
CA ASP A 57 5.29 -0.38 9.14
C ASP A 57 5.92 -1.75 9.43
N PRO A 58 7.04 -1.83 10.20
CA PRO A 58 7.69 -3.10 10.53
C PRO A 58 6.86 -4.00 11.46
N ASP A 59 5.88 -3.45 12.18
CA ASP A 59 4.97 -4.20 13.05
C ASP A 59 3.73 -4.71 12.29
N PHE A 60 3.51 -4.24 11.05
CA PHE A 60 2.44 -4.74 10.20
C PHE A 60 2.77 -6.13 9.67
N ARG A 61 2.08 -7.13 10.24
CA ARG A 61 2.27 -8.56 9.93
C ARG A 61 1.94 -8.89 8.47
N SER A 62 0.70 -8.70 8.07
CA SER A 62 0.22 -9.03 6.72
C SER A 62 -1.25 -8.68 6.55
N PHE A 63 -1.68 -8.54 5.29
CA PHE A 63 -3.09 -8.58 4.95
C PHE A 63 -3.66 -10.01 5.03
N SER A 64 -4.97 -10.11 5.20
CA SER A 64 -5.70 -11.39 5.21
C SER A 64 -6.56 -11.59 3.95
N ALA A 65 -6.63 -12.82 3.43
CA ALA A 65 -7.35 -13.12 2.18
C ALA A 65 -8.85 -12.77 2.20
N GLY A 66 -9.45 -12.57 3.38
CA GLY A 66 -10.87 -12.26 3.51
C GLY A 66 -11.17 -10.77 3.67
N GLU A 67 -10.16 -9.92 3.82
CA GLU A 67 -10.37 -8.52 4.15
C GLU A 67 -10.35 -7.59 2.95
N ARG A 68 -10.99 -6.43 3.14
CA ARG A 68 -10.88 -5.30 2.25
C ARG A 68 -10.42 -4.09 3.04
N THR A 69 -9.39 -3.44 2.55
CA THR A 69 -8.82 -2.24 3.18
C THR A 69 -8.80 -1.12 2.17
N LEU A 70 -9.24 0.07 2.59
CA LEU A 70 -9.13 1.29 1.81
C LEU A 70 -8.10 2.19 2.47
N GLU A 71 -7.14 2.64 1.68
CA GLU A 71 -6.19 3.67 2.09
C GLU A 71 -6.34 4.90 1.21
N HIS A 72 -6.57 6.05 1.84
CA HIS A 72 -6.56 7.35 1.18
C HIS A 72 -5.15 7.90 1.14
N GLY A 73 -4.83 8.66 0.10
CA GLY A 73 -3.53 9.35 -0.01
C GLY A 73 -2.35 8.43 -0.30
N SER A 74 -2.60 7.20 -0.76
CA SER A 74 -1.53 6.33 -1.26
C SER A 74 -0.79 7.05 -2.41
N PRO A 75 0.55 7.14 -2.38
CA PRO A 75 1.33 7.86 -3.39
C PRO A 75 1.08 7.39 -4.83
N GLY A 76 0.67 6.13 -5.00
CA GLY A 76 0.41 5.55 -6.32
C GLY A 76 -0.93 5.96 -6.94
N CYS A 77 -1.85 6.53 -6.17
CA CYS A 77 -3.23 6.75 -6.62
C CYS A 77 -3.60 8.21 -6.88
N MET A 78 -2.66 9.17 -6.87
CA MET A 78 -2.88 10.56 -7.32
C MET A 78 -4.23 11.20 -6.92
N GLY A 79 -4.69 11.00 -5.68
CA GLY A 79 -5.98 11.51 -5.18
C GLY A 79 -7.14 10.50 -5.14
N GLY A 80 -6.94 9.29 -5.65
CA GLY A 80 -7.81 8.14 -5.44
C GLY A 80 -7.50 7.36 -4.16
N VAL A 81 -8.15 6.20 -4.02
CA VAL A 81 -7.94 5.27 -2.89
C VAL A 81 -7.15 4.05 -3.34
N CYS A 82 -6.22 3.58 -2.53
CA CYS A 82 -5.63 2.26 -2.70
C CYS A 82 -6.57 1.23 -2.06
N LEU A 83 -7.18 0.39 -2.88
CA LEU A 83 -8.03 -0.70 -2.43
C LEU A 83 -7.21 -1.98 -2.37
N VAL A 84 -7.16 -2.59 -1.19
CA VAL A 84 -6.74 -3.96 -0.97
C VAL A 84 -7.99 -4.84 -0.93
N ASP A 85 -8.11 -5.81 -1.83
CA ASP A 85 -9.30 -6.64 -1.99
C ASP A 85 -8.96 -8.13 -2.00
N GLY A 86 -9.08 -8.77 -0.84
CA GLY A 86 -8.81 -10.20 -0.68
C GLY A 86 -7.35 -10.55 -0.95
N PHE A 87 -6.43 -9.77 -0.38
CA PHE A 87 -4.99 -9.99 -0.47
C PHE A 87 -4.50 -10.66 0.80
N GLN A 88 -3.65 -11.68 0.68
CA GLN A 88 -2.96 -12.26 1.82
C GLN A 88 -1.46 -12.00 1.73
N GLY A 89 -0.85 -11.70 2.88
CA GLY A 89 0.59 -11.49 2.99
C GLY A 89 0.98 -10.03 2.87
N ARG A 90 2.24 -9.80 2.53
CA ARG A 90 2.80 -8.46 2.25
C ARG A 90 3.19 -8.35 0.79
N ALA A 91 2.98 -7.20 0.19
CA ALA A 91 3.46 -6.90 -1.15
C ALA A 91 5.00 -6.96 -1.22
N THR A 92 5.68 -6.52 -0.16
CA THR A 92 7.15 -6.54 -0.08
C THR A 92 7.73 -7.91 0.29
N CYS A 93 6.90 -8.85 0.75
CA CYS A 93 7.36 -10.19 1.12
C CYS A 93 6.44 -11.31 0.59
N PRO A 94 6.54 -11.65 -0.72
CA PRO A 94 5.61 -12.58 -1.36
C PRO A 94 5.60 -14.00 -0.81
N GLU A 95 6.76 -14.51 -0.38
CA GLU A 95 6.91 -15.84 0.23
C GLU A 95 6.61 -15.84 1.73
N GLY A 96 6.37 -14.68 2.34
CA GLY A 96 6.26 -14.56 3.78
C GLY A 96 7.55 -14.93 4.54
N GLN A 97 7.43 -15.05 5.85
CA GLN A 97 8.50 -15.51 6.76
C GLN A 97 7.93 -16.03 8.08
N ALA A 98 8.70 -16.88 8.77
CA ALA A 98 8.47 -17.15 10.17
C ALA A 98 8.98 -16.01 11.06
N GLU A 99 8.48 -15.93 12.30
CA GLU A 99 8.94 -14.97 13.29
C GLU A 99 10.46 -15.11 13.54
N GLY A 100 11.19 -13.99 13.48
CA GLY A 100 12.62 -13.92 13.71
C GLY A 100 13.53 -14.35 12.56
N GLU A 101 13.00 -14.65 11.36
CA GLU A 101 13.84 -14.95 10.18
C GLU A 101 14.47 -13.69 9.58
N GLY A 102 13.76 -12.55 9.63
CA GLY A 102 14.28 -11.22 9.31
C GLY A 102 14.67 -10.99 7.86
N HIS A 103 14.17 -11.78 6.90
CA HIS A 103 14.43 -11.56 5.47
C HIS A 103 13.37 -10.69 4.80
N CYS A 104 12.15 -10.63 5.31
CA CYS A 104 11.15 -9.65 4.90
C CYS A 104 11.57 -8.25 5.34
N LYS A 105 11.30 -7.26 4.49
CA LYS A 105 11.60 -5.85 4.77
C LYS A 105 10.44 -4.93 4.41
N THR A 106 10.38 -3.80 5.10
CA THR A 106 9.49 -2.68 4.75
C THR A 106 9.94 -2.02 3.44
N LEU A 107 9.14 -1.07 2.93
CA LEU A 107 9.51 -0.31 1.72
C LEU A 107 10.77 0.53 1.95
N SER A 108 10.95 1.04 3.16
CA SER A 108 12.13 1.76 3.62
C SER A 108 13.32 0.85 3.96
N GLY A 109 13.14 -0.48 3.89
CA GLY A 109 14.20 -1.47 4.09
C GLY A 109 14.44 -1.90 5.53
N GLU A 110 13.56 -1.53 6.45
CA GLU A 110 13.58 -2.00 7.85
C GLU A 110 13.22 -3.48 7.91
N VAL A 111 13.84 -4.22 8.83
CA VAL A 111 13.59 -5.65 9.00
C VAL A 111 12.26 -5.84 9.70
N ILE A 112 11.46 -6.76 9.19
CA ILE A 112 10.24 -7.23 9.85
C ILE A 112 10.63 -8.44 10.69
N GLU A 113 10.34 -8.42 11.98
CA GLU A 113 10.62 -9.55 12.88
C GLU A 113 9.41 -10.48 13.05
N GLU A 114 8.21 -9.96 12.79
CA GLU A 114 6.95 -10.69 12.94
C GLU A 114 6.79 -11.78 11.85
N ALA A 115 5.94 -12.77 12.14
CA ALA A 115 5.52 -13.75 11.13
C ALA A 115 4.67 -13.08 10.03
N VAL A 116 4.94 -13.43 8.78
CA VAL A 116 4.27 -12.90 7.58
C VAL A 116 3.75 -14.06 6.77
N CYS A 117 2.43 -14.17 6.54
CA CYS A 117 1.88 -15.17 5.65
C CYS A 117 2.38 -14.98 4.20
N GLY A 118 2.69 -16.08 3.52
CA GLY A 118 2.91 -16.04 2.07
C GLY A 118 1.64 -15.65 1.30
N GLN A 119 1.84 -15.12 0.09
CA GLN A 119 0.76 -14.73 -0.81
C GLN A 119 0.09 -15.97 -1.43
N CYS A 120 -1.24 -15.92 -1.60
CA CYS A 120 -1.97 -16.99 -2.28
C CYS A 120 -1.46 -17.23 -3.72
N THR A 121 -1.29 -18.49 -4.13
CA THR A 121 -0.78 -18.82 -5.47
C THR A 121 -1.74 -18.34 -6.56
N GLY A 122 -1.23 -17.58 -7.54
CA GLY A 122 -2.04 -16.99 -8.62
C GLY A 122 -2.56 -15.58 -8.31
N TYR A 123 -2.34 -15.07 -7.11
CA TYR A 123 -2.76 -13.74 -6.68
C TYR A 123 -1.55 -12.82 -6.74
N ARG A 124 -1.39 -12.09 -7.85
CA ARG A 124 -0.35 -11.05 -7.92
C ARG A 124 -0.81 -9.84 -7.12
N THR A 125 0.10 -9.20 -6.38
CA THR A 125 -0.18 -7.94 -5.66
C THR A 125 -0.96 -6.94 -6.53
N ALA A 126 -0.56 -6.69 -7.77
CA ALA A 126 -1.26 -5.76 -8.69
C ALA A 126 -2.72 -6.14 -9.03
N SER A 127 -3.11 -7.40 -8.84
CA SER A 127 -4.50 -7.84 -9.03
C SER A 127 -5.38 -7.63 -7.79
N ARG A 128 -4.77 -7.37 -6.64
CA ARG A 128 -5.43 -7.31 -5.32
C ARG A 128 -5.22 -6.00 -4.58
N MET A 129 -4.18 -5.25 -4.92
CA MET A 129 -3.86 -3.92 -4.40
C MET A 129 -3.79 -2.99 -5.60
N TYR A 130 -4.83 -2.19 -5.77
CA TYR A 130 -4.96 -1.30 -6.92
C TYR A 130 -5.70 -0.02 -6.57
N CYS A 131 -5.41 1.03 -7.31
CA CYS A 131 -6.13 2.27 -7.22
C CYS A 131 -7.59 2.05 -7.62
N SER A 132 -8.49 2.54 -6.79
CA SER A 132 -9.93 2.52 -6.99
C SER A 132 -10.47 3.94 -6.82
N CYS A 133 -11.74 4.12 -7.13
CA CYS A 133 -12.45 5.36 -6.92
C CYS A 133 -13.84 5.06 -6.36
N ARG A 134 -14.40 6.02 -5.63
CA ARG A 134 -15.75 5.93 -5.08
C ARG A 134 -16.75 6.04 -6.24
N CYS A 135 -17.63 5.07 -6.38
CA CYS A 135 -18.62 4.99 -7.47
C CYS A 135 -20.06 5.05 -6.98
N ASP A 136 -20.27 4.99 -5.66
CA ASP A 136 -21.57 5.18 -5.02
C ASP A 136 -21.36 5.85 -3.66
N SER A 137 -22.15 6.88 -3.38
CA SER A 137 -22.16 7.58 -2.10
C SER A 137 -23.60 7.84 -1.65
N LEU A 138 -23.79 7.88 -0.33
CA LEU A 138 -25.05 8.34 0.25
C LEU A 138 -25.20 9.87 0.21
N ASP A 139 -24.09 10.58 0.08
CA ASP A 139 -24.07 12.04 -0.08
C ASP A 139 -24.04 12.37 -1.58
N PRO A 140 -25.08 13.03 -2.13
CA PRO A 140 -25.11 13.39 -3.54
C PRO A 140 -24.10 14.46 -3.93
N ASP A 141 -23.55 15.19 -2.97
CA ASP A 141 -22.54 16.23 -3.21
C ASP A 141 -21.11 15.67 -3.21
N GLU A 142 -20.93 14.40 -2.79
CA GLU A 142 -19.62 13.75 -2.85
C GLU A 142 -19.28 13.29 -4.27
N PRO A 143 -18.03 13.53 -4.73
CA PRO A 143 -17.63 13.14 -6.07
C PRO A 143 -17.60 11.62 -6.22
N THR A 144 -18.19 11.15 -7.31
CA THR A 144 -18.16 9.74 -7.73
C THR A 144 -17.59 9.58 -9.13
N CYS A 145 -17.11 8.38 -9.43
CA CYS A 145 -16.57 8.00 -10.73
C CYS A 145 -17.41 6.89 -11.38
N ALA A 146 -17.31 6.77 -12.71
CA ALA A 146 -17.74 5.57 -13.42
C ALA A 146 -16.64 4.51 -13.36
N CYS A 147 -16.99 3.27 -13.00
CA CYS A 147 -16.05 2.17 -13.04
C CYS A 147 -15.74 1.76 -14.50
N PRO A 148 -14.47 1.52 -14.86
CA PRO A 148 -14.11 1.02 -16.18
C PRO A 148 -14.59 -0.42 -16.41
N ASP A 149 -14.50 -0.91 -17.65
CA ASP A 149 -15.15 -2.16 -18.09
C ASP A 149 -14.81 -3.41 -17.27
N ASP A 150 -13.58 -3.53 -16.78
CA ASP A 150 -13.13 -4.68 -15.96
C ASP A 150 -13.48 -4.55 -14.46
N PHE A 151 -14.20 -3.49 -14.11
CA PHE A 151 -14.55 -3.13 -12.74
C PHE A 151 -16.06 -2.96 -12.60
N GLU A 152 -16.55 -3.18 -11.40
CA GLU A 152 -17.94 -3.00 -11.02
C GLU A 152 -18.02 -2.22 -9.71
N CYS A 153 -19.09 -1.45 -9.57
CA CYS A 153 -19.34 -0.70 -8.35
C CYS A 153 -19.87 -1.66 -7.28
N LYS A 154 -19.09 -1.90 -6.23
CA LYS A 154 -19.47 -2.78 -5.10
C LYS A 154 -19.41 -2.02 -3.78
N PRO A 155 -20.32 -2.31 -2.84
CA PRO A 155 -20.20 -1.80 -1.48
C PRO A 155 -18.95 -2.40 -0.82
N VAL A 156 -17.97 -1.56 -0.52
CA VAL A 156 -16.72 -1.98 0.15
C VAL A 156 -16.74 -1.60 1.62
N VAL A 157 -17.16 -0.37 1.92
CA VAL A 157 -17.28 0.12 3.30
C VAL A 157 -18.74 0.31 3.63
N THR A 158 -19.19 -0.33 4.70
CA THR A 158 -20.60 -0.33 5.12
C THR A 158 -20.89 0.65 6.26
N PHE A 159 -19.86 1.20 6.91
CA PHE A 159 -19.98 2.08 8.07
C PHE A 159 -18.89 3.17 8.05
N GLY A 160 -19.16 4.31 8.70
CA GLY A 160 -18.21 5.42 8.80
C GLY A 160 -18.30 6.43 7.64
N PRO A 161 -17.40 7.43 7.62
CA PRO A 161 -17.40 8.50 6.61
C PRO A 161 -17.05 7.98 5.20
N ASP A 162 -16.41 6.81 5.12
CA ASP A 162 -16.08 6.17 3.85
C ASP A 162 -17.15 5.21 3.33
N LYS A 163 -18.34 5.20 3.97
CA LYS A 163 -19.43 4.33 3.56
C LYS A 163 -19.83 4.62 2.10
N GLY A 164 -19.77 3.59 1.26
CA GLY A 164 -20.09 3.72 -0.15
C GLY A 164 -19.63 2.55 -1.00
N GLY A 165 -19.87 2.70 -2.30
CA GLY A 165 -19.40 1.78 -3.32
C GLY A 165 -18.07 2.24 -3.90
N TYR A 166 -17.22 1.27 -4.24
CA TYR A 166 -15.94 1.49 -4.88
C TYR A 166 -15.79 0.57 -6.08
N CYS A 167 -14.96 0.98 -7.04
CA CYS A 167 -14.69 0.17 -8.22
C CYS A 167 -13.83 -1.04 -7.84
N VAL A 168 -14.45 -2.21 -7.86
CA VAL A 168 -13.82 -3.51 -7.56
C VAL A 168 -13.70 -4.31 -8.85
N ARG A 169 -12.60 -5.02 -9.04
CA ARG A 169 -12.38 -5.83 -10.25
C ARG A 169 -13.43 -6.96 -10.32
N LYS A 170 -14.12 -7.12 -11.46
CA LYS A 170 -15.25 -8.07 -11.62
C LYS A 170 -14.88 -9.53 -11.36
N HIS A 171 -13.65 -9.91 -11.67
CA HIS A 171 -13.12 -11.26 -11.51
C HIS A 171 -12.07 -11.35 -10.40
N ALA A 172 -12.15 -10.46 -9.41
CA ALA A 172 -11.45 -10.69 -8.15
C ALA A 172 -12.00 -12.00 -7.56
N LEU A 173 -11.21 -13.09 -7.66
CA LEU A 173 -11.57 -14.38 -7.06
C LEU A 173 -12.01 -14.16 -5.62
N ASP A 174 -13.03 -14.88 -5.17
CA ASP A 174 -13.45 -14.91 -3.77
C ASP A 174 -12.30 -15.46 -2.93
N ALA A 175 -11.46 -14.55 -2.46
CA ALA A 175 -10.09 -14.84 -2.06
C ALA A 175 -9.98 -15.80 -0.86
N TYR A 176 -11.05 -15.91 -0.07
CA TYR A 176 -11.06 -16.78 1.09
C TYR A 176 -11.15 -18.27 0.75
N SER A 177 -11.97 -18.67 -0.23
CA SER A 177 -12.15 -20.08 -0.61
C SER A 177 -11.15 -20.57 -1.66
N GLU A 178 -10.43 -19.66 -2.30
CA GLU A 178 -9.60 -19.96 -3.48
C GLU A 178 -8.13 -19.61 -3.31
N CYS A 179 -7.65 -19.34 -2.09
CA CYS A 179 -6.23 -19.05 -1.85
C CYS A 179 -5.30 -20.18 -2.33
N GLY A 180 -5.84 -21.40 -2.48
CA GLY A 180 -5.11 -22.52 -3.06
C GLY A 180 -3.93 -22.91 -2.18
N SER A 181 -2.72 -22.90 -2.73
CA SER A 181 -1.48 -23.07 -1.97
C SER A 181 -0.84 -21.73 -1.60
N VAL A 182 -0.18 -21.68 -0.46
CA VAL A 182 0.69 -20.56 -0.05
C VAL A 182 2.16 -21.00 -0.17
N PRO A 183 2.95 -20.40 -1.07
CA PRO A 183 4.40 -20.63 -1.12
C PRO A 183 5.08 -19.95 0.07
N GLY A 184 6.18 -20.54 0.52
CA GLY A 184 6.96 -20.03 1.66
C GLY A 184 6.28 -20.28 3.01
N TYR A 185 6.22 -19.25 3.86
CA TYR A 185 5.69 -19.38 5.22
C TYR A 185 4.17 -19.50 5.24
N TRP A 186 3.70 -20.50 5.98
CA TRP A 186 2.29 -20.74 6.24
C TRP A 186 2.10 -21.16 7.69
N ASP A 187 1.05 -20.64 8.32
CA ASP A 187 0.54 -21.08 9.61
C ASP A 187 -1.01 -21.20 9.58
N PRO A 188 -1.65 -21.75 10.62
CA PRO A 188 -3.10 -21.93 10.62
C PRO A 188 -3.95 -20.64 10.58
N ALA A 189 -3.36 -19.46 10.80
CA ALA A 189 -4.03 -18.18 10.61
C ALA A 189 -3.97 -17.71 9.15
N CYS A 190 -3.03 -18.21 8.35
CA CYS A 190 -2.99 -17.99 6.91
C CYS A 190 -4.11 -18.78 6.20
N ALA A 191 -4.82 -18.14 5.28
CA ALA A 191 -5.71 -18.81 4.35
C ALA A 191 -4.92 -19.71 3.37
N GLY A 192 -5.63 -20.65 2.74
CA GLY A 192 -5.04 -21.62 1.83
C GLY A 192 -4.39 -22.81 2.54
N LEU A 193 -3.81 -23.70 1.74
CA LEU A 193 -3.04 -24.86 2.19
C LEU A 193 -1.54 -24.55 2.11
N PRO A 194 -0.71 -25.16 2.96
CA PRO A 194 0.74 -25.03 2.83
C PRO A 194 1.16 -25.52 1.44
N GLY A 195 1.90 -24.68 0.72
CA GLY A 195 2.51 -25.05 -0.55
C GLY A 195 3.57 -26.13 -0.36
N SER A 196 3.87 -26.86 -1.43
CA SER A 196 5.09 -27.68 -1.41
C SER A 196 6.29 -26.74 -1.29
N PRO A 197 7.29 -27.04 -0.44
CA PRO A 197 8.50 -26.25 -0.39
C PRO A 197 9.15 -26.20 -1.79
N PRO A 198 9.74 -25.06 -2.18
CA PRO A 198 10.40 -24.91 -3.47
C PRO A 198 11.57 -25.88 -3.67
#